data_AF-A0AAW4VXJ9-F1
#
_entry.id   AF-A0AAW4VXJ9-F1
#
_cell.length_a   1.000
_cell.length_b   1.000
_cell.length_c   1.000
_cell.angle_alpha   90.00
_cell.angle_beta   90.00
_cell.angle_gamma   90.00
#
_symmetry.space_group_name_H-M   'P 1'
#
loop_
_entity.id
_entity.type
_entity.pdbx_description
1 polymer ?
#
loop_
_entity_poly.entity_id
_entity_poly.type
_entity_poly.pdbx_seq_one_letter_code
_entity_poly.pdbx_strand_id
1 'polypeptide(L)' 'AIEYDVVVPHQLRPTLETKKIENLYTAGQTNGTSGYEEAAGQGLLAGINAALKIKGEEPLVLKRSDGYIGVMIDDLVTKG' A
#
# COMPACT_ATOMS: atom_id res chain seq x y z
N ALA A 1 4.14 -15.67 21.18
CA ALA A 1 3.72 -14.59 20.25
C ALA A 1 4.97 -14.11 19.52
N ILE A 2 4.85 -13.71 18.26
CA ILE A 2 5.95 -13.09 17.51
C ILE A 2 5.59 -11.61 17.36
N GLU A 3 6.52 -10.73 17.69
CA GLU A 3 6.39 -9.29 17.49
C GLU A 3 7.13 -8.88 16.22
N TYR A 4 6.54 -7.98 15.44
CA TYR A 4 7.11 -7.46 14.21
C TYR A 4 7.06 -5.94 14.23
N ASP A 5 8.12 -5.32 13.71
CA ASP A 5 8.09 -3.89 13.40
C ASP A 5 7.26 -3.67 12.12
N VAL A 6 6.50 -2.57 12.12
CA VAL A 6 5.68 -2.16 10.99
C VAL A 6 6.01 -0.73 10.61
N VAL A 7 6.00 -0.43 9.32
CA VAL A 7 5.98 0.95 8.84
C VAL A 7 4.60 1.50 9.15
N VAL A 8 4.56 2.57 9.95
CA VAL A 8 3.26 3.13 10.36
C VAL A 8 2.47 3.53 9.11
N PRO A 9 1.30 2.93 8.87
CA PRO A 9 0.59 3.05 7.60
C PRO A 9 0.29 4.48 7.12
N HIS A 10 0.06 5.43 8.04
CA HIS A 10 -0.14 6.84 7.71
C HIS A 10 1.09 7.50 7.04
N GLN A 11 2.25 6.84 7.02
CA GLN A 11 3.45 7.29 6.30
C GLN A 11 3.38 6.97 4.81
N LEU A 12 2.36 6.25 4.34
CA LEU A 12 2.17 5.91 2.93
C LEU A 12 1.16 6.84 2.26
N ARG A 13 1.34 7.06 0.96
CA ARG A 13 0.31 7.61 0.06
C ARG A 13 -0.69 6.49 -0.29
N PRO A 14 -1.89 6.81 -0.81
CA PRO A 14 -2.83 5.80 -1.33
C PRO A 14 -2.24 4.91 -2.44
N THR A 15 -1.11 5.30 -3.03
CA THR A 15 -0.35 4.51 -4.00
C THR A 15 0.57 3.46 -3.38
N LEU A 16 0.63 3.40 -2.04
CA LEU A 16 1.58 2.62 -1.22
C LEU A 16 3.05 3.09 -1.30
N GLU A 17 3.30 4.24 -1.93
CA GLU A 17 4.60 4.91 -1.88
C GLU A 17 4.79 5.59 -0.53
N THR A 18 6.01 5.53 0.03
CA THR A 18 6.31 6.25 1.27
C THR A 18 6.32 7.77 1.04
N LYS A 19 5.79 8.52 1.99
CA LYS A 19 5.78 9.99 1.95
C LYS A 19 7.19 10.59 2.08
N LYS A 20 8.10 9.89 2.78
CA LYS A 20 9.45 10.37 3.11
C LYS A 20 10.51 10.05 2.06
N ILE A 21 10.39 8.91 1.38
CA ILE A 21 11.38 8.43 0.41
C ILE A 21 10.65 8.17 -0.90
N GLU A 22 10.97 8.97 -1.92
CA GLU A 22 10.44 8.78 -3.26
C GLU A 22 10.89 7.43 -3.84
N ASN A 23 10.01 6.78 -4.61
CA ASN A 23 10.24 5.47 -5.23
C ASN A 23 10.38 4.28 -4.27
N LEU A 24 10.19 4.50 -2.96
CA LEU A 24 10.09 3.41 -1.99
C LEU A 24 8.62 3.04 -1.78
N TYR A 25 8.28 1.78 -2.00
CA TYR A 25 6.94 1.22 -1.81
C TYR A 25 6.98 0.06 -0.83
N THR A 26 5.96 -0.07 0.02
CA THR A 26 5.85 -1.16 0.98
C THR A 26 4.47 -1.82 0.88
N ALA A 27 4.42 -3.13 1.19
CA ALA A 27 3.21 -3.94 1.08
C ALA A 27 3.21 -5.08 2.11
N GLY A 28 2.02 -5.57 2.43
CA GLY A 28 1.82 -6.76 3.27
C GLY A 28 2.21 -6.52 4.73
N GLN A 29 2.91 -7.48 5.33
CA GLN A 29 3.24 -7.44 6.76
C GLN A 29 4.03 -6.21 7.18
N THR A 30 4.85 -5.66 6.28
CA THR A 30 5.55 -4.39 6.50
C THR A 30 4.59 -3.23 6.79
N ASN A 31 3.36 -3.29 6.27
CA ASN A 31 2.31 -2.30 6.50
C ASN A 31 1.30 -2.72 7.60
N GLY A 32 1.62 -3.77 8.37
CA GLY A 32 0.80 -4.22 9.50
C GLY A 32 -0.32 -5.22 9.19
N THR A 33 -0.39 -5.77 7.97
CA THR A 33 -1.37 -6.83 7.62
C THR A 33 -0.75 -8.21 7.72
N SER A 34 -1.45 -9.19 8.29
CA SER A 34 -0.91 -10.56 8.44
C SER A 34 -1.44 -11.60 7.45
N GLY A 35 -2.56 -11.33 6.76
CA GLY A 35 -3.16 -12.28 5.83
C GLY A 35 -2.51 -12.27 4.44
N TYR A 36 -2.54 -13.43 3.78
CA TYR A 36 -1.89 -13.62 2.48
C TYR A 36 -2.58 -12.81 1.39
N GLU A 37 -3.91 -12.73 1.46
CA GLU A 37 -4.78 -12.05 0.52
C GLU A 37 -4.55 -10.53 0.58
N GLU A 38 -4.48 -9.96 1.78
CA GLU A 38 -4.17 -8.54 1.99
C GLU A 38 -2.77 -8.20 1.49
N ALA A 39 -1.79 -9.06 1.77
CA ALA A 39 -0.42 -8.86 1.33
C ALA A 39 -0.29 -8.95 -0.19
N ALA A 40 -0.95 -9.91 -0.83
CA ALA A 40 -0.98 -10.06 -2.28
C ALA A 40 -1.64 -8.86 -2.97
N GLY A 41 -2.76 -8.39 -2.43
CA GLY A 41 -3.45 -7.20 -2.93
C GLY A 41 -2.56 -5.96 -2.86
N GLN A 42 -1.98 -5.68 -1.70
CA GLN A 42 -1.06 -4.55 -1.55
C GLN A 42 0.15 -4.67 -2.46
N GLY A 43 0.75 -5.86 -2.55
CA GLY A 43 1.93 -6.11 -3.40
C GLY A 43 1.65 -5.83 -4.87
N LEU A 44 0.48 -6.23 -5.36
CA LEU A 44 0.05 -5.95 -6.72
C LEU A 44 -0.07 -4.44 -6.98
N LEU A 45 -0.73 -3.71 -6.10
CA LEU A 45 -0.95 -2.26 -6.27
C LEU A 45 0.34 -1.45 -6.10
N ALA A 46 1.19 -1.82 -5.13
CA ALA A 46 2.51 -1.23 -4.96
C ALA A 46 3.38 -1.45 -6.21
N GLY A 47 3.39 -2.68 -6.75
CA GLY A 47 4.15 -3.01 -7.96
C GLY A 47 3.66 -2.26 -9.20
N ILE A 48 2.34 -2.17 -9.39
CA ILE A 48 1.74 -1.39 -10.49
C ILE A 48 2.15 0.08 -10.38
N ASN A 49 2.01 0.68 -9.20
CA ASN A 49 2.34 2.10 -9.01
C ASN A 49 3.83 2.39 -9.11
N ALA A 50 4.70 1.48 -8.66
CA ALA A 50 6.15 1.60 -8.88
C ALA A 50 6.48 1.57 -10.38
N ALA A 51 5.85 0.69 -11.15
CA ALA A 51 6.05 0.62 -12.59
C ALA A 51 5.52 1.88 -13.31
N LEU A 52 4.33 2.37 -12.95
CA LEU A 52 3.76 3.60 -13.52
C LEU A 52 4.64 4.82 -13.24
N LYS A 53 5.18 4.93 -12.01
CA LYS A 53 6.12 5.99 -11.62
C LYS A 53 7.38 6.00 -12.49
N ILE A 54 7.97 4.84 -12.76
CA ILE A 54 9.14 4.72 -13.66
C ILE A 54 8.80 5.14 -15.09
N LYS A 55 7.59 4.83 -15.55
CA LYS A 55 7.09 5.22 -16.88
C LYS A 55 6.67 6.69 -16.99
N GLY A 56 6.57 7.42 -15.87
CA GLY A 56 6.02 8.77 -15.83
C GLY A 56 4.51 8.82 -16.10
N GLU A 57 3.80 7.73 -15.81
CA GLU A 57 2.35 7.61 -15.99
C GLU A 57 1.60 7.92 -14.69
N GLU A 58 0.31 8.25 -14.82
CA GLU A 58 -0.57 8.50 -13.67
C GLU A 58 -0.70 7.24 -12.79
N PRO A 59 -0.67 7.38 -11.45
CA PRO A 59 -0.78 6.24 -10.55
C PRO A 59 -2.19 5.65 -10.55
N LEU A 60 -2.27 4.33 -10.30
CA LEU A 60 -3.52 3.63 -10.03
C LEU A 60 -3.88 3.72 -8.55
N VAL A 61 -4.95 4.45 -8.24
CA VAL A 61 -5.55 4.52 -6.91
C VAL A 61 -6.99 4.03 -6.99
N LEU A 62 -7.28 2.92 -6.30
CA LEU A 62 -8.61 2.34 -6.23
C LEU A 62 -9.42 3.01 -5.13
N LYS A 63 -10.65 3.41 -5.44
CA LYS A 63 -11.58 3.96 -4.47
C LYS A 63 -12.18 2.83 -3.63
N ARG A 64 -12.69 3.19 -2.44
CA ARG A 64 -13.48 2.27 -1.60
C ARG A 64 -14.65 1.61 -2.36
N SER A 65 -15.23 2.31 -3.32
CA SER A 65 -16.33 1.83 -4.17
C SER A 65 -15.90 0.78 -5.21
N ASP A 66 -14.61 0.69 -5.52
CA ASP A 66 -14.11 -0.12 -6.64
C ASP A 66 -13.83 -1.57 -6.21
N GLY A 67 -13.77 -1.82 -4.90
CA GLY A 67 -13.61 -3.15 -4.33
C GLY A 67 -12.95 -3.14 -2.96
N TYR A 68 -12.86 -4.33 -2.38
CA TYR A 68 -12.34 -4.52 -1.01
C TYR A 68 -10.89 -4.05 -0.85
N ILE A 69 -10.08 -4.16 -1.90
CA ILE A 69 -8.71 -3.68 -1.91
C ILE A 69 -8.60 -2.15 -1.76
N GLY A 70 -9.54 -1.40 -2.34
CA GLY A 70 -9.62 0.04 -2.19
C GLY A 70 -10.04 0.45 -0.77
N VAL A 71 -10.97 -0.32 -0.17
CA VAL A 71 -11.34 -0.16 1.25
C VAL A 71 -10.14 -0.40 2.16
N MET A 72 -9.43 -1.51 1.96
CA MET A 72 -8.27 -1.89 2.76
C MET A 72 -7.15 -0.84 2.67
N ILE A 73 -6.75 -0.41 1.47
CA ILE A 73 -5.69 0.59 1.30
C ILE A 73 -6.12 1.93 1.91
N ASP A 74 -7.36 2.35 1.70
CA ASP A 74 -7.89 3.59 2.28
C ASP A 74 -7.87 3.54 3.82
N ASP A 75 -8.37 2.47 4.42
CA ASP A 75 -8.34 2.30 5.89
C ASP A 75 -6.89 2.28 6.41
N LEU A 76 -5.97 1.62 5.69
CA LEU A 76 -4.55 1.57 6.03
C LEU A 76 -3.92 2.98 6.05
N VAL A 77 -4.13 3.80 5.02
CA VAL A 77 -3.48 5.11 4.94
C VAL A 77 -4.20 6.23 5.71
N THR A 78 -5.48 6.05 6.07
CA THR A 78 -6.30 7.07 6.76
C THR A 78 -6.52 6.80 8.24
N LYS A 79 -6.62 5.53 8.65
CA LYS A 79 -6.95 5.13 10.02
C LYS A 79 -5.81 4.40 10.74
N GLY A 80 -4.78 3.99 10.00
CA GLY A 80 -3.62 3.28 10.55
C GLY A 80 -2.85 4.08 11.59
#